data_AF-A0A968TZW9-F1
#
_entry.id   AF-A0A968TZW9-F1
#
_cell.length_a   1.000
_cell.length_b   1.000
_cell.length_c   1.000
_cell.angle_alpha   90.00
_cell.angle_beta   90.00
_cell.angle_gamma   90.00
#
_symmetry.space_group_name_H-M   'P 1'
#
loop_
_entity.id
_entity.type
_entity.pdbx_description
1 polymer ?
#
loop_
_entity_poly.entity_id
_entity_poly.type
_entity_poly.pdbx_seq_one_letter_code
_entity_poly.pdbx_strand_id
1 'polypeptide(L)'
;MSDPMGLSDFGGGDINNDGRFVDGTGTAAGHHMPEDEQFRQSAVHFLNSYEGDKPFCLILGLVNPHDVQAYPGRGIQAIAARKPMYEQGGYKLENFANLPIDLPPTVDEDLADKPTVHSGFKSFMAIATGHVRSRERKLNYARFYAYLCREVDKQIGKVLDALDANGLTENTLVIRTSDHGELAMAHSALRQKFYNAYRETINVPLIFSNPKLFPEPQTTAAFASLVDILPTLAAIAGVPNTERFNFRGHDLSPILENPTSEVQDYIHFTYEDDVFPVQGANCIRAIVEKDWKYAVYYDPYKGRPVEYEMYNLQDDPHESTNLAHPTNFRPEYAGERRRLHNRLIEVMQTHGTTPPEVLFPTTEAYDQGYTVPGKVAHNPNCACHQAAATVIHSRARVDNPVSLVPGVLPGGIPAWYNCRAYH
;
A
#
# COMPACT_ATOMS: atom_id res chain seq x y z
N MET A 1 -25.71 12.40 -0.08
CA MET A 1 -24.79 13.46 -0.55
C MET A 1 -23.41 12.84 -0.55
N SER A 2 -22.68 12.91 -1.67
CA SER A 2 -21.33 12.37 -1.79
C SER A 2 -20.42 13.04 -0.77
N ASP A 3 -19.76 12.26 0.08
CA ASP A 3 -18.67 12.73 0.94
C ASP A 3 -17.52 13.21 0.05
N PRO A 4 -17.37 14.54 -0.16
CA PRO A 4 -16.38 15.05 -1.10
C PRO A 4 -14.96 15.04 -0.49
N MET A 5 -14.83 14.68 0.78
CA MET A 5 -13.61 14.78 1.58
C MET A 5 -13.07 13.42 2.02
N GLY A 6 -13.82 12.33 1.81
CA GLY A 6 -13.48 11.00 2.30
C GLY A 6 -13.45 10.90 3.83
N LEU A 7 -14.11 11.83 4.54
CA LEU A 7 -14.19 11.83 6.01
C LEU A 7 -15.00 10.64 6.54
N SER A 8 -15.99 10.15 5.79
CA SER A 8 -16.82 8.98 6.14
C SER A 8 -16.01 7.72 6.37
N ASP A 9 -14.82 7.68 5.79
CA ASP A 9 -13.97 6.51 5.77
C ASP A 9 -12.95 6.51 6.90
N PHE A 10 -12.89 7.57 7.73
CA PHE A 10 -11.89 7.70 8.78
C PHE A 10 -11.99 6.63 9.86
N GLY A 11 -10.83 6.12 10.28
CA GLY A 11 -10.69 5.05 11.25
C GLY A 11 -10.78 5.51 12.70
N GLY A 12 -10.68 6.82 12.98
CA GLY A 12 -10.66 7.34 14.36
C GLY A 12 -10.91 8.84 14.51
N GLY A 13 -10.89 9.30 15.77
CA GLY A 13 -11.36 10.64 16.14
C GLY A 13 -12.84 10.61 16.51
N ASP A 14 -13.62 11.58 16.03
CA ASP A 14 -15.08 11.58 16.20
C ASP A 14 -15.75 10.59 15.23
N ILE A 15 -15.15 10.42 14.05
CA ILE A 15 -15.52 9.42 13.04
C ILE A 15 -14.67 8.18 13.30
N ASN A 16 -15.27 7.02 13.55
CA ASN A 16 -14.51 5.87 14.09
C ASN A 16 -14.95 4.57 13.43
N ASN A 17 -14.53 4.37 12.17
CA ASN A 17 -14.81 3.12 11.46
C ASN A 17 -14.08 1.93 12.08
N ASP A 18 -12.90 2.12 12.66
CA ASP A 18 -12.17 1.01 13.29
C ASP A 18 -12.97 0.46 14.47
N GLY A 19 -13.43 1.32 15.37
CA GLY A 19 -14.29 0.91 16.49
C GLY A 19 -15.58 0.25 16.02
N ARG A 20 -16.21 0.76 14.95
CA ARG A 20 -17.39 0.11 14.36
C ARG A 20 -17.13 -1.35 13.98
N PHE A 21 -16.03 -1.66 13.30
CA PHE A 21 -15.70 -3.04 12.91
C PHE A 21 -15.11 -3.88 14.04
N VAL A 22 -14.57 -3.25 15.08
CA VAL A 22 -13.92 -3.94 16.21
C VAL A 22 -14.93 -4.31 17.29
N ASP A 23 -15.61 -3.33 17.87
CA ASP A 23 -16.49 -3.52 19.03
C ASP A 23 -17.91 -2.98 18.81
N GLY A 24 -18.20 -2.48 17.61
CA GLY A 24 -19.49 -1.88 17.28
C GLY A 24 -19.65 -0.46 17.84
N THR A 25 -18.61 0.12 18.44
CA THR A 25 -18.61 1.51 18.92
C THR A 25 -17.99 2.42 17.87
N GLY A 26 -18.81 3.18 17.15
CA GLY A 26 -18.28 4.06 16.12
C GLY A 26 -19.36 4.76 15.32
N THR A 27 -18.98 5.78 14.58
CA THR A 27 -19.87 6.41 13.61
C THR A 27 -19.16 6.50 12.27
N ALA A 28 -19.87 6.13 11.20
CA ALA A 28 -19.47 6.47 9.84
C ALA A 28 -20.06 7.84 9.52
N ALA A 29 -19.25 8.80 9.08
CA ALA A 29 -19.75 10.14 8.75
C ALA A 29 -20.52 10.14 7.44
N GLY A 30 -21.80 9.76 7.51
CA GLY A 30 -22.70 9.76 6.36
C GLY A 30 -23.85 8.75 6.48
N HIS A 31 -23.72 7.75 7.35
CA HIS A 31 -24.76 6.76 7.60
C HIS A 31 -24.79 6.42 9.09
N HIS A 32 -25.83 6.86 9.80
CA HIS A 32 -26.23 6.19 11.03
C HIS A 32 -26.77 4.82 10.63
N MET A 33 -25.91 3.82 10.61
CA MET A 33 -26.38 2.44 10.59
C MET A 33 -27.05 2.16 11.94
N PRO A 34 -28.20 1.45 11.94
CA PRO A 34 -28.81 0.98 13.17
C PRO A 34 -27.79 0.27 14.07
N GLU A 35 -27.85 0.50 15.39
CA GLU A 35 -26.88 -0.04 16.36
C GLU A 35 -26.77 -1.57 16.27
N ASP A 36 -27.87 -2.25 15.98
CA ASP A 36 -27.93 -3.70 15.80
C ASP A 36 -27.21 -4.18 14.53
N GLU A 37 -27.06 -3.34 13.52
CA GLU A 37 -26.32 -3.67 12.30
C GLU A 37 -24.81 -3.43 12.50
N GLN A 38 -24.43 -2.39 13.24
CA GLN A 38 -23.03 -2.14 13.61
C GLN A 38 -22.49 -3.27 14.50
N PHE A 39 -23.28 -3.66 15.50
CA PHE A 39 -22.92 -4.75 16.41
C PHE A 39 -22.77 -6.09 15.67
N ARG A 40 -23.58 -6.34 14.62
CA ARG A 40 -23.47 -7.56 13.80
C ARG A 40 -22.21 -7.63 12.93
N GLN A 41 -21.56 -6.48 12.65
CA GLN A 41 -20.32 -6.42 11.88
C GLN A 41 -19.06 -6.43 12.77
N SER A 42 -19.24 -6.40 14.10
CA SER A 42 -18.16 -6.30 15.08
C SER A 42 -17.42 -7.63 15.27
N ALA A 43 -16.09 -7.58 15.22
CA ALA A 43 -15.20 -8.70 15.55
C ALA A 43 -15.42 -9.20 16.98
N VAL A 44 -15.53 -8.30 17.97
CA VAL A 44 -15.74 -8.65 19.37
C VAL A 44 -17.11 -9.31 19.55
N HIS A 45 -18.16 -8.81 18.88
CA HIS A 45 -19.46 -9.46 18.95
C HIS A 45 -19.42 -10.87 18.36
N PHE A 46 -18.80 -11.03 17.19
CA PHE A 46 -18.62 -12.35 16.58
C PHE A 46 -17.96 -13.32 17.56
N LEU A 47 -16.83 -12.94 18.17
CA LEU A 47 -16.09 -13.78 19.11
C LEU A 47 -16.91 -14.12 20.37
N ASN A 48 -17.65 -13.16 20.94
CA ASN A 48 -18.51 -13.39 22.10
C ASN A 48 -19.73 -14.28 21.82
N SER A 49 -20.13 -14.40 20.55
CA SER A 49 -21.27 -15.22 20.11
C SER A 49 -20.85 -16.55 19.49
N TYR A 50 -19.55 -16.82 19.40
CA TYR A 50 -19.02 -18.00 18.75
C TYR A 50 -19.22 -19.25 19.61
N GLU A 51 -20.02 -20.20 19.12
CA GLU A 51 -20.40 -21.41 19.85
C GLU A 51 -19.44 -22.60 19.64
N GLY A 52 -18.42 -22.45 18.78
CA GLY A 52 -17.44 -23.52 18.53
C GLY A 52 -17.89 -24.63 17.58
N ASP A 53 -19.01 -24.46 16.86
CA ASP A 53 -19.59 -25.47 15.97
C ASP A 53 -18.77 -25.69 14.68
N LYS A 54 -18.07 -24.65 14.19
CA LYS A 54 -17.24 -24.69 12.99
C LYS A 54 -15.99 -23.81 13.13
N PRO A 55 -14.84 -24.21 12.59
CA PRO A 55 -13.66 -23.33 12.56
C PRO A 55 -13.97 -22.03 11.81
N PHE A 56 -13.38 -20.92 12.26
CA PHE A 56 -13.55 -19.61 11.65
C PHE A 56 -12.25 -19.08 11.03
N CYS A 57 -12.40 -18.17 10.07
CA CYS A 57 -11.36 -17.26 9.61
C CYS A 57 -11.93 -15.85 9.68
N LEU A 58 -11.41 -15.03 10.60
CA LEU A 58 -11.86 -13.66 10.81
C LEU A 58 -10.84 -12.70 10.21
N ILE A 59 -11.26 -11.93 9.20
CA ILE A 59 -10.42 -10.91 8.56
C ILE A 59 -10.92 -9.55 9.04
N LEU A 60 -10.09 -8.85 9.81
CA LEU A 60 -10.38 -7.51 10.32
C LEU A 60 -9.49 -6.48 9.59
N GLY A 61 -10.08 -5.77 8.63
CA GLY A 61 -9.44 -4.67 7.92
C GLY A 61 -9.67 -3.35 8.64
N LEU A 62 -8.65 -2.85 9.35
CA LEU A 62 -8.67 -1.54 9.99
C LEU A 62 -8.28 -0.45 8.98
N VAL A 63 -8.90 0.72 9.11
CA VAL A 63 -8.64 1.90 8.28
C VAL A 63 -7.38 2.61 8.75
N ASN A 64 -7.25 2.91 10.05
CA ASN A 64 -6.03 3.56 10.51
C ASN A 64 -4.81 2.66 10.27
N PRO A 65 -3.63 3.23 9.97
CA PRO A 65 -3.29 4.66 10.04
C PRO A 65 -3.53 5.47 8.74
N HIS A 66 -4.39 5.01 7.82
CA HIS A 66 -4.64 5.69 6.54
C HIS A 66 -5.06 7.17 6.69
N ASP A 67 -5.71 7.52 7.81
CA ASP A 67 -6.13 8.89 8.12
C ASP A 67 -4.96 9.89 8.18
N VAL A 68 -3.71 9.45 8.18
CA VAL A 68 -2.52 10.32 8.11
C VAL A 68 -2.58 11.28 6.92
N GLN A 69 -3.27 10.91 5.83
CA GLN A 69 -3.53 11.79 4.68
C GLN A 69 -4.24 13.10 5.07
N ALA A 70 -4.94 13.11 6.20
CA ALA A 70 -5.65 14.26 6.76
C ALA A 70 -4.73 15.34 7.30
N TYR A 71 -3.44 15.07 7.47
CA TYR A 71 -2.45 16.07 7.86
C TYR A 71 -1.59 16.52 6.65
N PRO A 72 -1.39 17.83 6.45
CA PRO A 72 -1.88 18.94 7.27
C PRO A 72 -3.33 19.33 6.97
N GLY A 73 -3.94 18.74 5.94
CA GLY A 73 -5.36 18.92 5.63
C GLY A 73 -5.74 20.35 5.30
N ARG A 74 -4.88 21.08 4.57
CA ARG A 74 -5.05 22.50 4.20
C ARG A 74 -4.86 22.77 2.70
N GLY A 75 -4.80 21.71 1.89
CA GLY A 75 -4.72 21.82 0.44
C GLY A 75 -6.09 22.07 -0.20
N ILE A 76 -6.16 21.90 -1.52
CA ILE A 76 -7.42 22.08 -2.28
C ILE A 76 -8.57 21.22 -1.74
N GLN A 77 -8.26 20.06 -1.15
CA GLN A 77 -9.26 19.21 -0.52
C GLN A 77 -10.01 19.98 0.57
N ALA A 78 -9.31 20.70 1.45
CA ALA A 78 -9.94 21.37 2.59
C ALA A 78 -10.10 22.90 2.41
N ILE A 79 -10.05 23.42 1.17
CA ILE A 79 -9.97 24.87 0.92
C ILE A 79 -11.21 25.65 1.37
N ALA A 80 -12.39 25.01 1.30
CA ALA A 80 -13.66 25.60 1.74
C ALA A 80 -13.89 25.43 3.26
N ALA A 81 -13.07 24.64 3.95
CA ALA A 81 -13.28 24.30 5.35
C ALA A 81 -12.53 25.25 6.30
N ARG A 82 -13.15 25.58 7.43
CA ARG A 82 -12.56 26.44 8.47
C ARG A 82 -11.42 25.73 9.22
N LYS A 83 -11.57 24.42 9.43
CA LYS A 83 -10.63 23.55 10.16
C LYS A 83 -9.82 22.68 9.19
N PRO A 84 -8.58 22.29 9.53
CA PRO A 84 -7.84 21.33 8.74
C PRO A 84 -8.56 19.96 8.74
N MET A 85 -8.30 19.14 7.72
CA MET A 85 -9.00 17.86 7.53
C MET A 85 -8.91 16.92 8.75
N TYR A 86 -7.75 16.79 9.39
CA TYR A 86 -7.63 15.95 10.60
C TYR A 86 -8.53 16.44 11.75
N GLU A 87 -8.69 17.77 11.95
CA GLU A 87 -9.61 18.31 12.96
C GLU A 87 -11.09 18.14 12.59
N GLN A 88 -11.40 18.04 11.30
CA GLN A 88 -12.75 17.72 10.85
C GLN A 88 -13.10 16.25 11.16
N GLY A 89 -12.11 15.35 11.11
CA GLY A 89 -12.25 13.96 11.57
C GLY A 89 -12.29 13.79 13.09
N GLY A 90 -12.13 14.87 13.86
CA GLY A 90 -12.13 14.85 15.33
C GLY A 90 -10.76 14.66 15.99
N TYR A 91 -9.68 14.61 15.20
CA TYR A 91 -8.33 14.56 15.75
C TYR A 91 -7.88 15.92 16.26
N LYS A 92 -7.15 15.94 17.39
CA LYS A 92 -6.60 17.17 17.98
C LYS A 92 -5.08 17.16 17.91
N LEU A 93 -4.49 18.28 17.51
CA LEU A 93 -3.04 18.43 17.37
C LEU A 93 -2.29 18.09 18.68
N GLU A 94 -2.83 18.50 19.81
CA GLU A 94 -2.27 18.24 21.15
C GLU A 94 -2.10 16.75 21.48
N ASN A 95 -2.89 15.86 20.85
CA ASN A 95 -2.83 14.43 21.09
C ASN A 95 -1.56 13.78 20.50
N PHE A 96 -0.92 14.43 19.53
CA PHE A 96 0.21 13.87 18.79
C PHE A 96 1.42 14.80 18.68
N ALA A 97 1.26 16.12 18.75
CA ALA A 97 2.33 17.08 18.51
C ALA A 97 3.59 16.86 19.37
N ASN A 98 3.46 16.27 20.55
CA ASN A 98 4.55 16.04 21.50
C ASN A 98 4.97 14.57 21.64
N LEU A 99 4.53 13.69 20.74
CA LEU A 99 5.00 12.30 20.77
C LEU A 99 6.53 12.24 20.53
N PRO A 100 7.25 11.31 21.19
CA PRO A 100 8.71 11.19 21.09
C PRO A 100 9.11 10.49 19.78
N ILE A 101 8.63 11.01 18.66
CA ILE A 101 8.92 10.55 17.30
C ILE A 101 9.72 11.66 16.61
N ASP A 102 10.88 11.28 16.09
CA ASP A 102 11.76 12.12 15.30
C ASP A 102 11.49 11.93 13.80
N LEU A 103 12.08 12.81 13.00
CA LEU A 103 12.03 12.69 11.54
C LEU A 103 12.98 11.59 11.06
N PRO A 104 12.63 10.88 9.98
CA PRO A 104 13.53 9.91 9.38
C PRO A 104 14.82 10.57 8.87
N PRO A 105 15.95 9.83 8.81
CA PRO A 105 17.23 10.38 8.38
C PRO A 105 17.22 11.02 6.98
N THR A 106 16.37 10.51 6.08
CA THR A 106 16.25 10.95 4.69
C THR A 106 15.29 12.13 4.49
N VAL A 107 14.80 12.77 5.56
CA VAL A 107 13.78 13.83 5.47
C VAL A 107 14.20 15.08 4.66
N ASP A 108 15.50 15.35 4.61
CA ASP A 108 16.09 16.49 3.91
C ASP A 108 16.95 16.05 2.71
N GLU A 109 16.78 14.80 2.26
CA GLU A 109 17.40 14.26 1.04
C GLU A 109 17.06 15.09 -0.20
N ASP A 110 17.98 15.16 -1.15
CA ASP A 110 17.74 15.75 -2.48
C ASP A 110 17.18 14.69 -3.43
N LEU A 111 16.20 15.06 -4.24
CA LEU A 111 15.59 14.16 -5.23
C LEU A 111 16.28 14.25 -6.60
N ALA A 112 17.38 14.98 -6.73
CA ALA A 112 18.06 15.22 -8.01
C ALA A 112 18.59 13.95 -8.69
N ASP A 113 18.94 12.91 -7.93
CA ASP A 113 19.39 11.61 -8.44
C ASP A 113 18.29 10.54 -8.41
N LYS A 114 17.05 10.92 -8.06
CA LYS A 114 15.89 10.03 -7.95
C LYS A 114 14.99 10.11 -9.18
N PRO A 115 14.15 9.10 -9.42
CA PRO A 115 13.12 9.16 -10.46
C PRO A 115 12.28 10.42 -10.35
N THR A 116 12.08 11.12 -11.47
CA THR A 116 11.40 12.42 -11.51
C THR A 116 9.97 12.38 -10.95
N VAL A 117 9.34 11.21 -10.94
CA VAL A 117 8.01 10.98 -10.36
C VAL A 117 7.94 11.30 -8.87
N HIS A 118 9.03 11.13 -8.12
CA HIS A 118 9.07 11.46 -6.68
C HIS A 118 8.87 12.96 -6.47
N SER A 119 9.60 13.80 -7.22
CA SER A 119 9.44 15.27 -7.15
C SER A 119 8.08 15.74 -7.67
N GLY A 120 7.58 15.12 -8.75
CA GLY A 120 6.25 15.37 -9.28
C GLY A 120 5.16 15.07 -8.25
N PHE A 121 5.24 13.92 -7.58
CA PHE A 121 4.29 13.52 -6.56
C PHE A 121 4.37 14.38 -5.29
N LYS A 122 5.58 14.75 -4.83
CA LYS A 122 5.78 15.69 -3.73
C LYS A 122 5.05 17.02 -3.97
N SER A 123 5.18 17.54 -5.20
CA SER A 123 4.54 18.78 -5.63
C SER A 123 3.02 18.65 -5.68
N PHE A 124 2.52 17.54 -6.24
CA PHE A 124 1.09 17.22 -6.26
C PHE A 124 0.52 17.18 -4.83
N MET A 125 1.16 16.45 -3.92
CA MET A 125 0.69 16.32 -2.53
C MET A 125 0.67 17.65 -1.78
N ALA A 126 1.63 18.54 -2.05
CA ALA A 126 1.66 19.88 -1.46
C ALA A 126 0.46 20.73 -1.90
N ILE A 127 -0.03 20.55 -3.13
CA ILE A 127 -1.24 21.21 -3.66
C ILE A 127 -2.50 20.52 -3.12
N ALA A 128 -2.56 19.19 -3.22
CA ALA A 128 -3.73 18.37 -2.87
C ALA A 128 -4.09 18.47 -1.39
N THR A 129 -3.13 18.18 -0.51
CA THR A 129 -3.32 18.01 0.94
C THR A 129 -2.76 19.18 1.76
N GLY A 130 -1.92 20.00 1.14
CA GLY A 130 -1.27 21.15 1.75
C GLY A 130 0.22 20.94 1.98
N HIS A 131 0.93 22.07 2.05
CA HIS A 131 2.37 22.12 2.20
C HIS A 131 2.83 21.74 3.61
N VAL A 132 3.92 20.98 3.75
CA VAL A 132 4.56 20.64 5.03
C VAL A 132 6.01 21.14 4.99
N ARG A 133 6.20 22.46 5.14
CA ARG A 133 7.50 23.12 4.93
C ARG A 133 8.37 23.20 6.19
N SER A 134 7.79 23.55 7.33
CA SER A 134 8.55 23.71 8.57
C SER A 134 8.89 22.35 9.17
N ARG A 135 10.04 22.27 9.85
CA ARG A 135 10.45 21.08 10.61
C ARG A 135 9.36 20.63 11.59
N GLU A 136 8.71 21.56 12.27
CA GLU A 136 7.60 21.28 13.19
C GLU A 136 6.41 20.59 12.48
N ARG A 137 6.02 21.05 11.28
CA ARG A 137 4.93 20.41 10.54
C ARG A 137 5.34 19.03 10.02
N LYS A 138 6.60 18.85 9.61
CA LYS A 138 7.12 17.52 9.26
C LYS A 138 7.03 16.58 10.47
N LEU A 139 7.48 17.05 11.65
CA LEU A 139 7.40 16.28 12.90
C LEU A 139 5.96 15.93 13.24
N ASN A 140 5.04 16.89 13.13
CA ASN A 140 3.63 16.66 13.39
C ASN A 140 3.00 15.65 12.42
N TYR A 141 3.45 15.56 11.16
CA TYR A 141 3.00 14.50 10.23
C TYR A 141 3.45 13.12 10.72
N ALA A 142 4.75 12.93 10.98
CA ALA A 142 5.29 11.66 11.47
C ALA A 142 4.68 11.25 12.82
N ARG A 143 4.47 12.22 13.72
CA ARG A 143 3.81 12.01 15.01
C ARG A 143 2.32 11.70 14.86
N PHE A 144 1.63 12.31 13.90
CA PHE A 144 0.24 11.98 13.62
C PHE A 144 0.12 10.53 13.11
N TYR A 145 1.00 10.10 12.21
CA TYR A 145 1.07 8.70 11.80
C TYR A 145 1.25 7.75 12.99
N ALA A 146 2.23 8.02 13.86
CA ALA A 146 2.46 7.22 15.07
C ALA A 146 1.27 7.23 16.05
N TYR A 147 0.60 8.37 16.18
CA TYR A 147 -0.64 8.48 16.96
C TYR A 147 -1.72 7.55 16.43
N LEU A 148 -1.93 7.51 15.11
CA LEU A 148 -2.93 6.64 14.50
C LEU A 148 -2.57 5.17 14.67
N CYS A 149 -1.29 4.80 14.55
CA CYS A 149 -0.82 3.44 14.87
C CYS A 149 -1.13 3.07 16.33
N ARG A 150 -1.02 4.01 17.27
CA ARG A 150 -1.42 3.79 18.67
C ARG A 150 -2.94 3.62 18.82
N GLU A 151 -3.75 4.34 18.05
CA GLU A 151 -5.20 4.12 18.06
C GLU A 151 -5.58 2.74 17.52
N VAL A 152 -4.90 2.27 16.45
CA VAL A 152 -5.03 0.90 15.93
C VAL A 152 -4.65 -0.13 16.99
N ASP A 153 -3.54 0.08 17.71
CA ASP A 153 -3.07 -0.84 18.74
C ASP A 153 -4.12 -1.06 19.85
N LYS A 154 -4.84 -0.01 20.25
CA LYS A 154 -5.97 -0.14 21.19
C LYS A 154 -7.09 -1.01 20.64
N GLN A 155 -7.40 -0.90 19.35
CA GLN A 155 -8.44 -1.71 18.72
C GLN A 155 -8.03 -3.17 18.61
N ILE A 156 -6.78 -3.44 18.26
CA ILE A 156 -6.21 -4.80 18.30
C ILE A 156 -6.32 -5.37 19.72
N GLY A 157 -5.97 -4.58 20.75
CA GLY A 157 -6.09 -4.97 22.15
C GLY A 157 -7.48 -5.49 22.52
N LYS A 158 -8.55 -4.79 22.10
CA LYS A 158 -9.94 -5.25 22.35
C LYS A 158 -10.27 -6.61 21.75
N VAL A 159 -9.74 -6.90 20.56
CA VAL A 159 -9.95 -8.20 19.90
C VAL A 159 -9.20 -9.30 20.64
N LEU A 160 -7.96 -9.03 21.06
CA LEU A 160 -7.17 -9.96 21.87
C LEU A 160 -7.81 -10.22 23.23
N ASP A 161 -8.28 -9.17 23.91
CA ASP A 161 -9.03 -9.29 25.18
C ASP A 161 -10.29 -10.15 25.01
N ALA A 162 -11.00 -10.01 23.88
CA ALA A 162 -12.16 -10.85 23.58
C ALA A 162 -11.78 -12.31 23.31
N LEU A 163 -10.65 -12.59 22.63
CA LEU A 163 -10.15 -13.96 22.49
C LEU A 163 -9.83 -14.58 23.86
N ASP A 164 -9.16 -13.84 24.73
CA ASP A 164 -8.80 -14.30 26.09
C ASP A 164 -10.05 -14.55 26.94
N ALA A 165 -11.00 -13.61 26.96
CA ALA A 165 -12.22 -13.70 27.75
C ALA A 165 -13.11 -14.89 27.36
N ASN A 166 -13.07 -15.31 26.09
CA ASN A 166 -13.82 -16.47 25.59
C ASN A 166 -13.00 -17.77 25.60
N GLY A 167 -11.76 -17.74 26.12
CA GLY A 167 -10.88 -18.92 26.15
C GLY A 167 -10.44 -19.41 24.76
N LEU A 168 -10.43 -18.53 23.76
CA LEU A 168 -10.13 -18.85 22.36
C LEU A 168 -8.64 -18.67 22.00
N THR A 169 -7.87 -17.96 22.83
CA THR A 169 -6.49 -17.56 22.54
C THR A 169 -5.57 -18.72 22.16
N GLU A 170 -5.62 -19.81 22.92
CA GLU A 170 -4.76 -20.96 22.66
C GLU A 170 -5.12 -21.70 21.37
N ASN A 171 -6.35 -21.56 20.89
CA ASN A 171 -6.89 -22.25 19.71
C ASN A 171 -7.06 -21.31 18.50
N THR A 172 -6.49 -20.11 18.54
CA THR A 172 -6.57 -19.12 17.47
C THR A 172 -5.17 -18.70 17.03
N LEU A 173 -4.87 -18.82 15.74
CA LEU A 173 -3.69 -18.21 15.15
C LEU A 173 -4.00 -16.77 14.78
N VAL A 174 -3.29 -15.82 15.39
CA VAL A 174 -3.40 -14.39 15.06
C VAL A 174 -2.31 -14.04 14.05
N ILE A 175 -2.70 -13.50 12.91
CA ILE A 175 -1.78 -12.95 11.90
C ILE A 175 -2.01 -11.45 11.81
N ARG A 176 -0.95 -10.67 12.04
CA ARG A 176 -0.97 -9.21 11.87
C ARG A 176 -0.09 -8.83 10.69
N THR A 177 -0.64 -8.03 9.77
CA THR A 177 0.10 -7.47 8.64
C THR A 177 -0.40 -6.07 8.28
N SER A 178 0.21 -5.46 7.26
CA SER A 178 -0.25 -4.23 6.59
C SER A 178 -0.30 -4.48 5.08
N ASP A 179 -1.20 -3.81 4.37
CA ASP A 179 -1.28 -3.85 2.90
C ASP A 179 -0.09 -3.12 2.24
N HIS A 180 0.33 -2.01 2.86
CA HIS A 180 1.54 -1.26 2.54
C HIS A 180 2.01 -0.45 3.76
N GLY A 181 3.15 0.21 3.65
CA GLY A 181 3.69 1.15 4.64
C GLY A 181 3.43 2.62 4.32
N GLU A 182 4.19 3.53 4.91
CA GLU A 182 4.04 4.98 4.76
C GLU A 182 5.40 5.64 4.81
N LEU A 183 5.70 6.51 3.84
CA LEU A 183 6.97 7.23 3.79
C LEU A 183 7.19 8.11 5.03
N ALA A 184 6.13 8.63 5.66
CA ALA A 184 6.20 9.29 6.96
C ALA A 184 7.27 10.40 7.04
N MET A 185 7.44 11.16 5.96
CA MET A 185 8.48 12.18 5.76
C MET A 185 9.87 11.68 5.35
N ALA A 186 10.04 10.40 5.03
CA ALA A 186 11.25 9.88 4.42
C ALA A 186 11.46 10.47 3.02
N HIS A 187 12.69 10.37 2.53
CA HIS A 187 13.06 10.72 1.16
C HIS A 187 12.60 12.10 0.72
N SER A 188 13.22 13.16 1.27
CA SER A 188 12.86 14.55 0.99
C SER A 188 11.45 14.93 1.46
N ALA A 189 11.00 14.42 2.60
CA ALA A 189 9.67 14.67 3.14
C ALA A 189 8.52 14.24 2.22
N LEU A 190 8.71 13.14 1.49
CA LEU A 190 7.63 12.43 0.83
C LEU A 190 6.68 11.80 1.86
N ARG A 191 5.46 11.53 1.42
CA ARG A 191 4.36 10.99 2.23
C ARG A 191 3.43 10.20 1.33
N GLN A 192 2.64 9.32 1.92
CA GLN A 192 1.88 8.28 1.24
C GLN A 192 2.79 7.20 0.62
N LYS A 193 2.16 6.23 -0.05
CA LYS A 193 2.81 5.04 -0.62
C LYS A 193 3.03 5.09 -2.13
N PHE A 194 2.58 6.15 -2.80
CA PHE A 194 2.51 6.18 -4.26
C PHE A 194 3.89 6.39 -4.92
N TYR A 195 4.04 5.82 -6.12
CA TYR A 195 5.17 6.03 -7.02
C TYR A 195 6.56 5.77 -6.44
N ASN A 196 6.71 4.78 -5.56
CA ASN A 196 8.03 4.39 -5.03
C ASN A 196 8.07 2.89 -4.67
N ALA A 197 9.28 2.38 -4.45
CA ALA A 197 9.54 1.02 -3.94
C ALA A 197 10.44 1.03 -2.69
N TYR A 198 10.43 2.12 -1.92
CA TYR A 198 11.26 2.26 -0.71
C TYR A 198 10.81 1.30 0.39
N ARG A 199 11.72 0.93 1.29
CA ARG A 199 11.49 -0.02 2.39
C ARG A 199 10.35 0.44 3.30
N GLU A 200 10.24 1.74 3.56
CA GLU A 200 9.15 2.35 4.32
C GLU A 200 7.76 2.04 3.73
N THR A 201 7.69 1.79 2.41
CA THR A 201 6.44 1.48 1.70
C THR A 201 6.21 -0.02 1.56
N ILE A 202 7.24 -0.80 1.23
CA ILE A 202 7.05 -2.22 0.81
C ILE A 202 7.42 -3.25 1.88
N ASN A 203 8.15 -2.87 2.92
CA ASN A 203 8.55 -3.77 4.01
C ASN A 203 7.60 -3.63 5.20
N VAL A 204 6.45 -4.30 5.08
CA VAL A 204 5.36 -4.28 6.04
C VAL A 204 5.59 -5.25 7.21
N PRO A 205 4.99 -5.02 8.39
CA PRO A 205 4.98 -6.03 9.45
C PRO A 205 4.28 -7.29 8.96
N LEU A 206 4.78 -8.47 9.35
CA LEU A 206 4.09 -9.75 9.21
C LEU A 206 4.40 -10.59 10.44
N ILE A 207 3.41 -10.75 11.33
CA ILE A 207 3.56 -11.40 12.63
C ILE A 207 2.56 -12.54 12.72
N PHE A 208 3.04 -13.74 13.08
CA PHE A 208 2.24 -14.90 13.43
C PHE A 208 2.34 -15.10 14.95
N SER A 209 1.19 -15.22 15.63
CA SER A 209 1.14 -15.35 17.08
C SER A 209 0.10 -16.37 17.52
N ASN A 210 0.54 -17.32 18.36
CA ASN A 210 -0.29 -18.27 19.08
C ASN A 210 0.56 -18.86 20.21
N PRO A 211 0.12 -18.83 21.48
CA PRO A 211 0.96 -19.24 22.61
C PRO A 211 1.26 -20.74 22.66
N LYS A 212 0.52 -21.59 21.94
CA LYS A 212 0.79 -23.04 21.84
C LYS A 212 1.75 -23.37 20.70
N LEU A 213 1.59 -22.73 19.54
CA LEU A 213 2.44 -22.95 18.38
C LEU A 213 3.79 -22.25 18.52
N PHE A 214 3.81 -21.06 19.13
CA PHE A 214 4.99 -20.21 19.28
C PHE A 214 5.14 -19.81 20.76
N PRO A 215 5.57 -20.73 21.65
CA PRO A 215 5.70 -20.45 23.07
C PRO A 215 6.77 -19.40 23.39
N GLU A 216 7.76 -19.24 22.51
CA GLU A 216 8.83 -18.25 22.63
C GLU A 216 8.85 -17.35 21.38
N PRO A 217 9.11 -16.03 21.52
CA PRO A 217 9.20 -15.14 20.38
C PRO A 217 10.42 -15.48 19.52
N GLN A 218 10.25 -15.46 18.20
CA GLN A 218 11.30 -15.67 17.22
C GLN A 218 11.23 -14.59 16.13
N THR A 219 12.36 -14.36 15.45
CA THR A 219 12.46 -13.44 14.31
C THR A 219 13.26 -14.08 13.19
N THR A 220 12.92 -13.77 11.95
CA THR A 220 13.64 -14.23 10.76
C THR A 220 13.91 -13.04 9.82
N ALA A 221 14.98 -13.15 9.03
CA ALA A 221 15.27 -12.25 7.92
C ALA A 221 14.91 -12.87 6.55
N ALA A 222 14.33 -14.08 6.54
CA ALA A 222 13.90 -14.76 5.33
C ALA A 222 12.84 -13.92 4.60
N PHE A 223 12.90 -13.92 3.27
CA PHE A 223 11.95 -13.16 2.46
C PHE A 223 10.54 -13.72 2.58
N ALA A 224 9.58 -12.83 2.84
CA ALA A 224 8.16 -13.10 2.85
C ALA A 224 7.42 -11.98 2.12
N SER A 225 6.32 -12.33 1.47
CA SER A 225 5.44 -11.42 0.72
C SER A 225 3.98 -11.63 1.13
N LEU A 226 3.12 -10.66 0.85
CA LEU A 226 1.70 -10.77 1.19
C LEU A 226 0.99 -11.91 0.43
N VAL A 227 1.47 -12.29 -0.76
CA VAL A 227 0.88 -13.41 -1.53
C VAL A 227 1.20 -14.78 -0.94
N ASP A 228 2.15 -14.85 0.00
CA ASP A 228 2.55 -16.07 0.71
C ASP A 228 1.56 -16.42 1.84
N ILE A 229 0.73 -15.47 2.29
CA ILE A 229 -0.20 -15.68 3.40
C ILE A 229 -1.23 -16.77 3.07
N LEU A 230 -1.80 -16.74 1.86
CA LEU A 230 -2.84 -17.70 1.47
C LEU A 230 -2.35 -19.16 1.38
N PRO A 231 -1.24 -19.49 0.69
CA PRO A 231 -0.69 -20.85 0.70
C PRO A 231 -0.29 -21.30 2.12
N THR A 232 0.26 -20.39 2.94
CA THR A 232 0.61 -20.68 4.34
C THR A 232 -0.63 -21.04 5.16
N LEU A 233 -1.72 -20.27 5.04
CA LEU A 233 -2.98 -20.57 5.72
C LEU A 233 -3.58 -21.90 5.27
N ALA A 234 -3.50 -22.21 3.97
CA ALA A 234 -3.98 -23.48 3.44
C ALA A 234 -3.20 -24.68 4.02
N ALA A 235 -1.87 -24.54 4.15
CA ALA A 235 -1.02 -25.56 4.78
C ALA A 235 -1.35 -25.74 6.26
N ILE A 236 -1.43 -24.66 7.04
CA ILE A 236 -1.75 -24.70 8.48
C ILE A 236 -3.15 -25.27 8.72
N ALA A 237 -4.13 -24.93 7.89
CA ALA A 237 -5.50 -25.44 8.00
C ALA A 237 -5.65 -26.89 7.51
N GLY A 238 -4.59 -27.52 7.00
CA GLY A 238 -4.61 -28.90 6.51
C GLY A 238 -5.51 -29.08 5.28
N VAL A 239 -5.62 -28.06 4.42
CA VAL A 239 -6.42 -28.13 3.19
C VAL A 239 -5.83 -29.22 2.29
N PRO A 240 -6.60 -30.25 1.89
CA PRO A 240 -6.07 -31.30 1.02
C PRO A 240 -5.92 -30.81 -0.43
N ASN A 241 -5.00 -31.43 -1.15
CA ASN A 241 -4.75 -31.21 -2.58
C ASN A 241 -4.45 -29.73 -2.91
N THR A 242 -3.54 -29.09 -2.17
CA THR A 242 -3.21 -27.67 -2.36
C THR A 242 -2.61 -27.36 -3.73
N GLU A 243 -2.01 -28.35 -4.39
CA GLU A 243 -1.46 -28.26 -5.74
C GLU A 243 -2.50 -27.93 -6.81
N ARG A 244 -3.80 -28.13 -6.53
CA ARG A 244 -4.88 -27.70 -7.44
C ARG A 244 -5.06 -26.19 -7.47
N PHE A 245 -4.58 -25.49 -6.45
CA PHE A 245 -4.62 -24.04 -6.37
C PHE A 245 -3.37 -23.49 -7.05
N ASN A 246 -3.56 -22.60 -8.03
CA ASN A 246 -2.44 -21.92 -8.70
C ASN A 246 -1.94 -20.75 -7.85
N PHE A 247 -1.42 -21.06 -6.64
CA PHE A 247 -0.87 -20.03 -5.76
C PHE A 247 0.36 -19.37 -6.40
N ARG A 248 0.45 -18.05 -6.26
CA ARG A 248 1.60 -17.26 -6.72
C ARG A 248 2.65 -17.05 -5.64
N GLY A 249 2.27 -17.21 -4.37
CA GLY A 249 3.18 -17.17 -3.23
C GLY A 249 3.64 -18.56 -2.79
N HIS A 250 4.51 -18.56 -1.78
CA HIS A 250 5.13 -19.71 -1.17
C HIS A 250 4.51 -20.01 0.21
N ASP A 251 4.47 -21.29 0.60
CA ASP A 251 4.11 -21.67 1.96
C ASP A 251 5.25 -21.31 2.93
N LEU A 252 4.95 -20.46 3.93
CA LEU A 252 5.90 -20.02 4.95
C LEU A 252 5.99 -20.98 6.15
N SER A 253 5.21 -22.06 6.19
CA SER A 253 5.26 -23.04 7.29
C SER A 253 6.69 -23.55 7.61
N PRO A 254 7.62 -23.77 6.64
CA PRO A 254 8.99 -24.16 6.96
C PRO A 254 9.79 -23.10 7.73
N ILE A 255 9.44 -21.82 7.55
CA ILE A 255 10.04 -20.67 8.26
C ILE A 255 9.45 -20.57 9.68
N LEU A 256 8.15 -20.83 9.83
CA LEU A 256 7.47 -20.83 11.13
C LEU A 256 7.98 -21.96 12.04
N GLU A 257 8.34 -23.11 11.47
CA GLU A 257 8.94 -24.23 12.19
C GLU A 257 10.43 -24.02 12.50
N ASN A 258 11.17 -23.45 11.55
CA ASN A 258 12.58 -23.12 11.71
C ASN A 258 12.89 -21.72 11.13
N PRO A 259 13.13 -20.70 11.99
CA PRO A 259 13.37 -19.33 11.56
C PRO A 259 14.57 -19.11 10.64
N THR A 260 15.47 -20.10 10.48
CA THR A 260 16.60 -20.04 9.54
C THR A 260 16.30 -20.65 8.17
N SER A 261 15.11 -21.23 7.97
CA SER A 261 14.69 -21.73 6.66
C SER A 261 14.42 -20.58 5.70
N GLU A 262 14.52 -20.85 4.41
CA GLU A 262 14.16 -19.92 3.33
C GLU A 262 13.28 -20.67 2.32
N VAL A 263 12.24 -20.00 1.81
CA VAL A 263 11.35 -20.58 0.79
C VAL A 263 11.41 -19.83 -0.55
N GLN A 264 12.06 -18.67 -0.55
CA GLN A 264 12.29 -17.81 -1.70
C GLN A 264 13.53 -16.93 -1.47
N ASP A 265 14.20 -16.56 -2.56
CA ASP A 265 15.48 -15.82 -2.56
C ASP A 265 15.34 -14.36 -3.03
N TYR A 266 14.15 -13.93 -3.42
CA TYR A 266 13.84 -12.56 -3.81
C TYR A 266 12.40 -12.15 -3.50
N ILE A 267 12.15 -10.84 -3.51
CA ILE A 267 10.82 -10.23 -3.55
C ILE A 267 10.64 -9.50 -4.87
N HIS A 268 9.52 -9.72 -5.54
CA HIS A 268 9.11 -8.97 -6.73
C HIS A 268 8.01 -7.97 -6.37
N PHE A 269 8.21 -6.71 -6.74
CA PHE A 269 7.25 -5.64 -6.51
C PHE A 269 6.79 -5.02 -7.84
N THR A 270 5.49 -4.80 -7.94
CA THR A 270 4.86 -4.17 -9.09
C THR A 270 4.00 -3.01 -8.64
N TYR A 271 4.05 -1.91 -9.37
CA TYR A 271 3.17 -0.77 -9.15
C TYR A 271 2.68 -0.24 -10.50
N GLU A 272 1.37 -0.08 -10.65
CA GLU A 272 0.74 0.50 -11.84
C GLU A 272 -0.44 1.36 -11.43
N ASP A 273 -0.26 2.67 -11.53
CA ASP A 273 -1.31 3.63 -11.16
C ASP A 273 -1.21 4.91 -11.99
N ASP A 274 -2.31 5.33 -12.61
CA ASP A 274 -2.44 6.58 -13.37
C ASP A 274 -3.41 7.59 -12.73
N VAL A 275 -3.86 7.34 -11.50
CA VAL A 275 -4.87 8.12 -10.77
C VAL A 275 -4.46 9.57 -10.58
N PHE A 276 -3.18 9.86 -10.40
CA PHE A 276 -2.70 11.23 -10.20
C PHE A 276 -1.99 11.80 -11.43
N PRO A 277 -2.24 13.08 -11.75
CA PRO A 277 -1.55 13.78 -12.83
C PRO A 277 -0.13 14.17 -12.40
N VAL A 278 0.75 13.19 -12.20
CA VAL A 278 2.16 13.39 -11.85
C VAL A 278 3.04 13.51 -13.08
N GLN A 279 4.14 14.26 -12.93
CA GLN A 279 5.23 14.29 -13.88
C GLN A 279 6.20 13.16 -13.57
N GLY A 280 6.65 12.40 -14.58
CA GLY A 280 7.61 11.31 -14.43
C GLY A 280 7.02 9.94 -14.79
N ALA A 281 7.88 8.93 -14.85
CA ALA A 281 7.48 7.55 -15.10
C ALA A 281 6.77 6.97 -13.87
N ASN A 282 5.52 6.51 -14.04
CA ASN A 282 4.59 6.25 -12.93
C ASN A 282 4.24 4.77 -12.70
N CYS A 283 4.82 3.86 -13.49
CA CYS A 283 4.76 2.42 -13.24
C CYS A 283 6.12 1.91 -12.77
N ILE A 284 6.13 0.88 -11.92
CA ILE A 284 7.35 0.35 -11.30
C ILE A 284 7.38 -1.17 -11.44
N ARG A 285 8.58 -1.68 -11.71
CA ARG A 285 8.98 -3.07 -11.48
C ARG A 285 10.23 -3.07 -10.63
N ALA A 286 10.21 -3.77 -9.52
CA ALA A 286 11.35 -3.84 -8.64
C ALA A 286 11.60 -5.26 -8.14
N ILE A 287 12.86 -5.55 -7.87
CA ILE A 287 13.31 -6.76 -7.20
C ILE A 287 14.12 -6.38 -5.98
N VAL A 288 13.91 -7.12 -4.89
CA VAL A 288 14.82 -7.17 -3.74
C VAL A 288 15.41 -8.56 -3.69
N GLU A 289 16.73 -8.68 -3.69
CA GLU A 289 17.44 -9.96 -3.63
C GLU A 289 18.68 -9.77 -2.75
N LYS A 290 18.82 -10.60 -1.70
CA LYS A 290 19.86 -10.44 -0.67
C LYS A 290 19.87 -8.99 -0.13
N ASP A 291 21.02 -8.33 -0.16
CA ASP A 291 21.21 -6.95 0.26
C ASP A 291 21.03 -5.94 -0.87
N TRP A 292 20.40 -6.31 -1.99
CA TRP A 292 20.25 -5.40 -3.14
C TRP A 292 18.78 -5.14 -3.47
N LYS A 293 18.49 -3.89 -3.81
CA LYS A 293 17.25 -3.49 -4.46
C LYS A 293 17.54 -2.90 -5.82
N TYR A 294 16.75 -3.28 -6.82
CA TYR A 294 16.79 -2.71 -8.16
C TYR A 294 15.37 -2.44 -8.65
N ALA A 295 15.12 -1.23 -9.13
CA ALA A 295 13.81 -0.82 -9.64
C ALA A 295 13.92 -0.13 -11.00
N VAL A 296 12.91 -0.35 -11.84
CA VAL A 296 12.72 0.31 -13.13
C VAL A 296 11.40 1.05 -13.11
N TYR A 297 11.46 2.33 -13.43
CA TYR A 297 10.31 3.21 -13.58
C TYR A 297 10.05 3.42 -15.06
N TYR A 298 8.81 3.20 -15.49
CA TYR A 298 8.42 3.38 -16.89
C TYR A 298 7.04 4.05 -17.00
N ASP A 299 6.73 4.56 -18.18
CA ASP A 299 5.44 5.12 -18.52
C ASP A 299 4.95 4.49 -19.84
N PRO A 300 3.91 3.64 -19.78
CA PRO A 300 3.39 2.98 -20.98
C PRO A 300 2.59 3.93 -21.89
N TYR A 301 2.23 5.13 -21.43
CA TYR A 301 1.23 5.97 -22.11
C TYR A 301 1.75 7.34 -22.56
N LYS A 302 2.55 8.04 -21.75
CA LYS A 302 2.97 9.43 -22.03
C LYS A 302 4.40 9.54 -22.54
N GLY A 303 5.06 8.40 -22.80
CA GLY A 303 6.40 8.36 -23.42
C GLY A 303 7.49 9.00 -22.56
N ARG A 304 7.35 8.94 -21.23
CA ARG A 304 8.41 9.40 -20.32
C ARG A 304 9.62 8.47 -20.44
N PRO A 305 10.84 9.02 -20.29
CA PRO A 305 12.04 8.18 -20.28
C PRO A 305 11.98 7.17 -19.14
N VAL A 306 12.59 6.01 -19.37
CA VAL A 306 12.76 5.00 -18.32
C VAL A 306 13.78 5.50 -17.31
N GLU A 307 13.47 5.35 -16.03
CA GLU A 307 14.33 5.75 -14.91
C GLU A 307 14.63 4.54 -14.04
N TYR A 308 15.71 4.58 -13.26
CA TYR A 308 16.21 3.41 -12.53
C TYR A 308 16.59 3.80 -11.11
N GLU A 309 16.41 2.85 -10.19
CA GLU A 309 16.97 2.92 -8.85
C GLU A 309 17.75 1.64 -8.53
N MET A 310 18.88 1.79 -7.83
CA MET A 310 19.67 0.67 -7.31
C MET A 310 20.27 1.04 -5.96
N TYR A 311 20.09 0.16 -4.97
CA TYR A 311 20.55 0.36 -3.60
C TYR A 311 21.25 -0.89 -3.06
N ASN A 312 22.40 -0.69 -2.41
CA ASN A 312 23.01 -1.70 -1.54
C ASN A 312 22.45 -1.48 -0.13
N LEU A 313 21.52 -2.32 0.31
CA LEU A 313 20.83 -2.23 1.59
C LEU A 313 21.72 -2.53 2.79
N GLN A 314 22.87 -3.18 2.59
CA GLN A 314 23.86 -3.40 3.66
C GLN A 314 24.62 -2.11 3.98
N ASP A 315 25.05 -1.38 2.94
CA ASP A 315 25.85 -0.15 3.07
C ASP A 315 24.97 1.12 3.22
N ASP A 316 23.79 1.11 2.59
CA ASP A 316 22.81 2.21 2.54
C ASP A 316 21.41 1.68 2.92
N PRO A 317 21.18 1.34 4.20
CA PRO A 317 19.91 0.80 4.68
C PRO A 317 18.74 1.78 4.58
N HIS A 318 19.03 3.05 4.31
CA HIS A 318 18.07 4.13 4.13
C HIS A 318 17.81 4.49 2.67
N GLU A 319 18.43 3.78 1.72
CA GLU A 319 18.17 3.94 0.28
C GLU A 319 18.33 5.38 -0.21
N SER A 320 19.33 6.06 0.35
CA SER A 320 19.58 7.48 0.16
C SER A 320 20.39 7.79 -1.10
N THR A 321 21.25 6.87 -1.57
CA THR A 321 22.13 7.09 -2.72
C THR A 321 21.75 6.18 -3.86
N ASN A 322 21.15 6.74 -4.92
CA ASN A 322 20.77 5.93 -6.08
C ASN A 322 22.00 5.55 -6.92
N LEU A 323 22.47 4.31 -6.83
CA LEU A 323 23.64 3.81 -7.56
C LEU A 323 23.38 3.59 -9.05
N ALA A 324 22.11 3.59 -9.49
CA ALA A 324 21.77 3.52 -10.90
C ALA A 324 21.91 4.89 -11.60
N HIS A 325 21.88 5.99 -10.84
CA HIS A 325 22.03 7.33 -11.38
C HIS A 325 23.47 7.58 -11.87
N PRO A 326 23.69 8.20 -13.04
CA PRO A 326 25.02 8.38 -13.61
C PRO A 326 26.02 9.13 -12.72
N THR A 327 25.54 10.08 -11.89
CA THR A 327 26.41 10.84 -10.98
C THR A 327 26.96 10.02 -9.82
N ASN A 328 26.30 8.91 -9.48
CA ASN A 328 26.67 8.03 -8.38
C ASN A 328 27.22 6.69 -8.88
N PHE A 329 27.50 6.58 -10.19
CA PHE A 329 27.96 5.35 -10.79
C PHE A 329 29.28 4.88 -10.17
N ARG A 330 29.31 3.60 -9.80
CA ARG A 330 30.47 2.92 -9.23
C ARG A 330 30.89 1.77 -10.14
N PRO A 331 32.07 1.81 -10.78
CA PRO A 331 32.53 0.76 -11.68
C PRO A 331 32.54 -0.63 -11.05
N GLU A 332 32.85 -0.73 -9.75
CA GLU A 332 32.82 -1.96 -8.97
C GLU A 332 31.43 -2.61 -8.89
N TYR A 333 30.35 -1.84 -9.02
CA TYR A 333 28.96 -2.32 -9.02
C TYR A 333 28.36 -2.49 -10.40
N ALA A 334 29.10 -2.22 -11.48
CA ALA A 334 28.59 -2.36 -12.85
C ALA A 334 28.13 -3.80 -13.17
N GLY A 335 28.88 -4.80 -12.69
CA GLY A 335 28.52 -6.21 -12.83
C GLY A 335 27.24 -6.57 -12.09
N GLU A 336 27.10 -6.08 -10.85
CA GLU A 336 25.93 -6.33 -10.01
C GLU A 336 24.67 -5.67 -10.59
N ARG A 337 24.80 -4.44 -11.09
CA ARG A 337 23.73 -3.71 -11.78
C ARG A 337 23.19 -4.48 -12.98
N ARG A 338 24.09 -5.06 -13.80
CA ARG A 338 23.70 -5.95 -14.92
C ARG A 338 22.99 -7.21 -14.45
N ARG A 339 23.52 -7.86 -13.40
CA ARG A 339 22.94 -9.08 -12.83
C ARG A 339 21.51 -8.83 -12.36
N LEU A 340 21.29 -7.77 -11.59
CA LEU A 340 19.98 -7.37 -11.08
C LEU A 340 19.01 -7.00 -12.20
N HIS A 341 19.48 -6.29 -13.23
CA HIS A 341 18.64 -5.97 -14.38
C HIS A 341 18.14 -7.24 -15.10
N ASN A 342 19.03 -8.19 -15.37
CA ASN A 342 18.68 -9.45 -16.00
C ASN A 342 17.77 -10.30 -15.10
N ARG A 343 18.04 -10.31 -13.79
CA ARG A 343 17.21 -11.02 -12.82
C ARG A 343 15.80 -10.46 -12.78
N LEU A 344 15.63 -9.14 -12.78
CA LEU A 344 14.31 -8.52 -12.85
C LEU A 344 13.57 -8.90 -14.15
N ILE A 345 14.25 -8.95 -15.29
CA ILE A 345 13.64 -9.39 -16.56
C ILE A 345 13.15 -10.84 -16.46
N GLU A 346 13.98 -11.75 -15.94
CA GLU A 346 13.61 -13.15 -15.74
C GLU A 346 12.38 -13.28 -14.81
N VAL A 347 12.42 -12.60 -13.66
CA VAL A 347 11.33 -12.58 -12.69
C VAL A 347 10.03 -12.05 -13.32
N MET A 348 10.12 -10.98 -14.12
CA MET A 348 8.96 -10.45 -14.83
C MET A 348 8.38 -11.42 -15.85
N GLN A 349 9.22 -12.22 -16.52
CA GLN A 349 8.76 -13.25 -17.47
C GLN A 349 8.09 -14.41 -16.72
N THR A 350 8.72 -14.93 -15.67
CA THR A 350 8.18 -16.02 -14.84
C THR A 350 6.81 -15.67 -14.26
N HIS A 351 6.64 -14.44 -13.78
CA HIS A 351 5.39 -14.00 -13.15
C HIS A 351 4.40 -13.34 -14.11
N GLY A 352 4.71 -13.25 -15.41
CA GLY A 352 3.82 -12.62 -16.40
C GLY A 352 3.61 -11.12 -16.17
N THR A 353 4.58 -10.45 -15.57
CA THR A 353 4.51 -9.00 -15.25
C THR A 353 5.36 -8.15 -16.19
N THR A 354 5.87 -8.72 -17.28
CA THR A 354 6.61 -7.96 -18.30
C THR A 354 5.66 -7.00 -19.02
N PRO A 355 5.83 -5.67 -18.93
CA PRO A 355 4.97 -4.73 -19.66
C PRO A 355 5.22 -4.86 -21.18
N PRO A 356 4.21 -5.19 -21.98
CA PRO A 356 4.38 -5.39 -23.42
C PRO A 356 4.69 -4.09 -24.19
N GLU A 357 4.40 -2.93 -23.60
CA GLU A 357 4.61 -1.61 -24.20
C GLU A 357 6.05 -1.10 -24.06
N VAL A 358 6.88 -1.76 -23.23
CA VAL A 358 8.24 -1.29 -22.89
C VAL A 358 9.28 -2.27 -23.40
N LEU A 359 10.20 -1.76 -24.22
CA LEU A 359 11.42 -2.46 -24.57
C LEU A 359 12.48 -2.15 -23.50
N PHE A 360 12.72 -3.11 -22.61
CA PHE A 360 13.85 -3.04 -21.68
C PHE A 360 15.17 -3.21 -22.46
N PRO A 361 16.20 -2.40 -22.15
CA PRO A 361 17.49 -2.52 -22.81
C PRO A 361 18.07 -3.93 -22.65
N THR A 362 18.77 -4.41 -23.67
CA THR A 362 19.67 -5.56 -23.46
C THR A 362 20.80 -5.13 -22.53
N THR A 363 21.41 -6.09 -21.84
CA THR A 363 22.54 -5.85 -20.93
C THR A 363 23.66 -5.02 -21.60
N GLU A 364 23.92 -5.26 -22.89
CA GLU A 364 24.94 -4.55 -23.69
C GLU A 364 24.55 -3.10 -24.00
N ALA A 365 23.26 -2.83 -24.25
CA ALA A 365 22.76 -1.47 -24.49
C ALA A 365 22.75 -0.64 -23.20
N TYR A 366 22.45 -1.29 -22.06
CA TYR A 366 22.45 -0.68 -20.74
C TYR A 366 23.86 -0.24 -20.28
N ASP A 367 24.90 -1.02 -20.61
CA ASP A 367 26.29 -0.69 -20.29
C ASP A 367 26.87 0.49 -21.08
N GLN A 368 26.38 0.73 -22.30
CA GLN A 368 26.86 1.81 -23.16
C GLN A 368 26.25 3.19 -22.83
N GLY A 369 25.54 3.30 -21.70
CA GLY A 369 24.91 4.55 -21.27
C GLY A 369 23.69 4.96 -22.10
N TYR A 370 23.15 4.05 -22.92
CA TYR A 370 21.93 4.32 -23.66
C TYR A 370 20.73 4.21 -22.71
N THR A 371 20.25 5.37 -22.24
CA THR A 371 18.83 5.53 -21.94
C THR A 371 18.09 5.21 -23.24
N VAL A 372 17.50 4.02 -23.36
CA VAL A 372 16.66 3.71 -24.51
C VAL A 372 15.51 4.72 -24.47
N PRO A 373 15.33 5.57 -25.50
CA PRO A 373 14.09 6.33 -25.61
C PRO A 373 13.01 5.27 -25.74
N GLY A 374 12.11 5.17 -24.75
CA GLY A 374 11.00 4.25 -24.79
C GLY A 374 10.25 4.46 -26.10
N LYS A 375 10.43 3.56 -27.07
CA LYS A 375 9.57 3.53 -28.25
C LYS A 375 8.25 2.95 -27.75
N VAL A 376 7.33 3.82 -27.37
CA VAL A 376 5.94 3.46 -27.11
C VAL A 376 5.42 2.81 -28.39
N ALA A 377 5.18 1.49 -28.34
CA ALA A 377 4.40 0.84 -29.37
C ALA A 377 2.98 1.39 -29.26
N HIS A 378 2.58 2.26 -30.18
CA HIS A 378 1.24 2.82 -30.21
C HIS A 378 0.24 1.67 -30.44
N ASN A 379 -0.46 1.22 -29.41
CA ASN A 379 -1.52 0.21 -29.53
C ASN A 379 -2.88 0.91 -29.71
N PRO A 380 -3.44 0.97 -30.94
CA PRO A 380 -4.72 1.63 -31.20
C PRO A 380 -5.92 0.88 -30.61
N ASN A 381 -5.75 -0.35 -30.10
CA ASN A 381 -6.82 -1.17 -29.51
C ASN A 381 -6.85 -1.15 -27.97
N CYS A 382 -6.07 -0.27 -27.32
CA CYS A 382 -6.18 -0.09 -25.88
C CYS A 382 -7.53 0.56 -25.54
N ALA A 383 -8.36 -0.13 -24.75
CA ALA A 383 -9.71 0.29 -24.35
C ALA A 383 -9.77 1.68 -23.67
N CYS A 384 -8.63 2.24 -23.28
CA CYS A 384 -8.52 3.56 -22.65
C CYS A 384 -8.87 4.74 -23.59
N HIS A 385 -8.87 4.56 -24.92
CA HIS A 385 -9.26 5.63 -25.85
C HIS A 385 -10.78 5.81 -26.00
N GLN A 386 -11.61 4.86 -25.56
CA GLN A 386 -13.08 5.00 -25.67
C GLN A 386 -13.72 5.80 -24.53
N ALA A 387 -13.00 6.05 -23.42
CA ALA A 387 -13.53 6.82 -22.29
C ALA A 387 -13.31 8.35 -22.41
N ALA A 388 -12.36 8.79 -23.24
CA ALA A 388 -12.00 10.21 -23.37
C ALA A 388 -12.70 10.94 -24.53
N ALA A 389 -13.45 10.24 -25.40
CA ALA A 389 -14.07 10.83 -26.59
C ALA A 389 -15.59 11.12 -26.45
N THR A 390 -16.23 10.82 -25.32
CA THR A 390 -17.70 10.98 -25.15
C THR A 390 -18.10 12.17 -24.26
N VAL A 391 -17.18 13.07 -23.92
CA VAL A 391 -17.50 14.32 -23.20
C VAL A 391 -16.92 15.52 -23.95
N ILE A 392 -17.17 15.64 -25.25
CA ILE A 392 -17.22 16.92 -25.98
C ILE A 392 -18.12 16.67 -27.21
N HIS A 393 -19.24 17.41 -27.28
CA HIS A 393 -20.28 17.43 -28.34
C HIS A 393 -21.51 16.54 -28.15
N SER A 394 -22.53 17.06 -27.46
CA SER A 394 -23.84 17.30 -28.11
C SER A 394 -24.75 18.14 -27.22
N ARG A 395 -24.91 19.43 -27.57
CA ARG A 395 -26.16 20.16 -27.30
C ARG A 395 -27.16 19.73 -28.37
N ALA A 396 -28.20 18.98 -28.03
CA ALA A 396 -29.42 18.91 -28.84
C ALA A 396 -30.63 18.38 -28.05
N ARG A 397 -31.60 19.27 -27.92
CA ARG A 397 -33.07 19.16 -27.80
C ARG A 397 -33.72 17.86 -27.27
N VAL A 398 -34.57 18.11 -26.27
CA VAL A 398 -35.66 17.28 -25.75
C VAL A 398 -36.77 17.15 -26.81
N ASP A 399 -37.24 15.91 -27.05
CA ASP A 399 -38.61 15.60 -27.48
C ASP A 399 -38.95 14.13 -27.07
N ASN A 400 -39.74 14.01 -25.99
CA ASN A 400 -40.79 13.03 -25.58
C ASN A 400 -40.99 11.66 -26.31
N PRO A 401 -41.72 10.67 -25.71
CA PRO A 401 -41.58 9.97 -24.41
C PRO A 401 -41.72 8.41 -24.60
N VAL A 402 -41.96 7.65 -23.50
CA VAL A 402 -42.37 6.20 -23.42
C VAL A 402 -41.18 5.22 -23.26
N SER A 403 -41.06 4.32 -22.28
CA SER A 403 -41.91 3.83 -21.18
C SER A 403 -41.03 3.41 -19.98
N LEU A 404 -41.52 3.63 -18.77
CA LEU A 404 -40.96 3.17 -17.50
C LEU A 404 -41.81 2.02 -16.97
N VAL A 405 -41.21 0.85 -16.71
CA VAL A 405 -41.66 -0.11 -15.67
C VAL A 405 -40.40 -0.78 -15.06
N PRO A 406 -40.33 -1.00 -13.74
CA PRO A 406 -39.10 -0.95 -12.97
C PRO A 406 -38.52 -2.33 -12.60
N GLY A 407 -37.19 -2.41 -12.50
CA GLY A 407 -36.47 -3.52 -11.88
C GLY A 407 -35.55 -2.99 -10.79
N VAL A 408 -35.89 -3.29 -9.54
CA VAL A 408 -35.12 -2.99 -8.33
C VAL A 408 -33.93 -3.94 -8.24
N LEU A 409 -32.71 -3.42 -8.05
CA LEU A 409 -31.68 -4.07 -7.24
C LEU A 409 -30.93 -3.01 -6.39
N PRO A 410 -30.70 -3.29 -5.10
CA PRO A 410 -30.16 -2.34 -4.12
C PRO A 410 -28.63 -2.34 -4.06
N GLY A 411 -28.06 -1.17 -3.73
CA GLY A 411 -26.86 -0.98 -2.92
C GLY A 411 -25.67 -1.90 -3.16
N GLY A 412 -24.81 -1.53 -4.10
CA GLY A 412 -23.44 -2.03 -4.19
C GLY A 412 -22.49 -1.18 -3.34
N ILE A 413 -21.82 -1.83 -2.40
CA ILE A 413 -20.64 -1.35 -1.66
C ILE A 413 -19.55 -1.02 -2.69
N PRO A 414 -18.84 0.13 -2.63
CA PRO A 414 -17.68 0.35 -3.48
C PRO A 414 -16.58 -0.64 -3.08
N ALA A 415 -16.31 -1.60 -3.97
CA ALA A 415 -15.22 -2.53 -3.83
C ALA A 415 -13.89 -1.78 -3.94
N TRP A 416 -13.00 -2.13 -3.02
CA TRP A 416 -11.58 -1.80 -2.94
C TRP A 416 -10.90 -1.84 -4.32
N TYR A 417 -10.10 -0.80 -4.58
CA TYR A 417 -9.35 -0.60 -5.82
C TYR A 417 -8.35 -1.75 -6.05
N ASN A 418 -8.79 -2.76 -6.80
CA ASN A 418 -7.94 -3.84 -7.27
C ASN A 418 -7.00 -3.32 -8.37
N CYS A 419 -5.69 -3.45 -8.14
CA CYS A 419 -4.68 -3.50 -9.19
C CYS A 419 -5.15 -4.48 -10.28
N ARG A 420 -5.05 -4.07 -11.55
CA ARG A 420 -5.30 -4.99 -12.66
C ARG A 420 -4.24 -6.08 -12.66
N ALA A 421 -4.59 -7.25 -12.15
CA ALA A 421 -3.87 -8.47 -12.48
C ALA A 421 -4.13 -8.77 -13.97
N TYR A 422 -3.08 -8.75 -14.79
CA TYR A 422 -3.16 -9.31 -16.13
C TYR A 422 -3.30 -10.83 -16.01
N HIS A 423 -4.24 -11.39 -16.78
CA HIS A 423 -4.61 -12.82 -16.80
C HIS A 423 -3.48 -13.76 -17.20
#